data_AF-A0A941NEG4-F1
#
_entry.id   AF-A0A941NEG4-F1
#
_cell.length_a   1.000
_cell.length_b   1.000
_cell.length_c   1.000
_cell.angle_alpha   90.00
_cell.angle_beta   90.00
_cell.angle_gamma   90.00
#
_symmetry.space_group_name_H-M   'P 1'
#
loop_
_entity.id
_entity.type
_entity.pdbx_description
1 polymer ?
#
loop_
_entity_poly.entity_id
_entity_poly.type
_entity_poly.pdbx_seq_one_letter_code
_entity_poly.pdbx_strand_id
1 'polypeptide(L)' 'MDLDDLAPRKKPPQIQLGEDISTLSAHELELRIARLEEEIARCKTAIEARHATKSAAENFFKRQP' A
#
# COMPACT_ATOMS: atom_id res chain seq x y z
N MET A 1 33.48 11.03 -6.94
CA MET A 1 32.33 10.18 -6.55
C MET A 1 31.79 10.81 -5.29
N ASP A 2 30.79 11.68 -5.44
CA ASP A 2 30.26 12.48 -4.35
C ASP A 2 29.48 11.58 -3.40
N LEU A 3 29.96 11.48 -2.16
CA LEU A 3 29.38 10.65 -1.10
C LEU A 3 28.01 11.16 -0.61
N ASP A 4 27.54 12.30 -1.12
CA ASP A 4 26.24 12.91 -0.78
C ASP A 4 25.04 12.14 -1.35
N ASP A 5 25.24 11.24 -2.33
CA ASP A 5 24.18 10.42 -2.91
C ASP A 5 23.80 9.19 -2.04
N LEU A 6 24.48 9.02 -0.90
CA LEU A 6 24.23 7.95 0.08
C LEU A 6 23.32 8.37 1.23
N ALA A 7 22.74 9.58 1.18
CA ALA A 7 21.76 9.99 2.17
C ALA A 7 20.47 9.17 1.99
N PRO A 8 19.98 8.46 3.02
CA PRO A 8 18.72 7.74 2.93
C PRO A 8 17.62 8.74 2.61
N ARG A 9 17.02 8.60 1.42
CA ARG A 9 15.88 9.42 0.98
C ARG A 9 14.86 9.40 2.11
N LYS A 10 14.63 10.57 2.72
CA LYS A 10 13.67 10.72 3.83
C LYS A 10 12.37 10.11 3.36
N LYS A 11 11.90 9.08 4.07
CA LYS A 11 10.61 8.45 3.76
C LYS A 11 9.56 9.56 3.77
N PRO A 12 8.68 9.62 2.76
CA PRO A 12 7.61 10.60 2.77
C PRO A 12 6.84 10.48 4.10
N PRO A 13 6.39 11.60 4.67
CA PRO A 13 5.64 11.59 5.92
C PRO A 13 4.45 10.64 5.80
N GLN A 14 4.24 9.85 6.86
CA GLN A 14 3.25 8.79 6.88
C GLN A 14 1.85 9.40 6.95
N ILE A 15 0.98 9.06 6.00
CA ILE A 15 -0.40 9.53 5.98
C ILE A 15 -1.16 8.85 7.12
N GLN A 16 -1.74 9.63 8.04
CA GLN A 16 -2.59 9.12 9.12
C GLN A 16 -4.08 9.29 8.77
N LEU A 17 -4.87 8.23 8.91
CA LEU A 17 -6.32 8.31 8.70
C LEU A 17 -6.96 9.14 9.83
N GLY A 18 -7.80 10.11 9.46
CA GLY A 18 -8.45 11.01 10.41
C GLY A 18 -7.59 12.18 10.88
N GLU A 19 -6.41 12.40 10.27
CA GLU A 19 -5.64 13.63 10.45
C GLU A 19 -6.44 14.86 10.01
N ASP A 20 -6.23 15.98 10.69
CA ASP A 20 -6.80 17.26 10.26
C ASP A 20 -6.18 17.68 8.91
N ILE A 21 -7.05 17.97 7.94
CA ILE A 21 -6.68 18.34 6.58
C ILE A 21 -7.03 19.80 6.27
N SER A 22 -7.55 20.57 7.24
CA SER A 22 -8.03 21.94 6.99
C SER A 22 -6.94 22.90 6.52
N THR A 23 -5.68 22.59 6.81
CA THR A 23 -4.51 23.40 6.43
C THR A 23 -3.86 22.94 5.12
N LEU A 24 -4.31 21.84 4.52
CA LEU A 24 -3.75 21.30 3.27
C LEU A 24 -4.34 22.03 2.06
N SER A 25 -3.48 22.35 1.10
CA SER A 25 -3.89 22.85 -0.21
C SER A 25 -4.54 21.76 -1.06
N ALA A 26 -5.27 22.16 -2.11
CA ALA A 26 -5.88 21.22 -3.06
C ALA A 26 -4.85 20.26 -3.67
N HIS A 27 -3.66 20.76 -4.04
CA HIS A 27 -2.59 19.92 -4.60
C HIS A 27 -2.05 18.89 -3.60
N GLU A 28 -1.91 19.27 -2.33
CA GLU A 28 -1.49 18.34 -1.27
C GLU A 28 -2.56 17.27 -1.01
N LEU A 29 -3.85 17.64 -1.10
CA LEU A 29 -4.96 16.69 -1.01
C LEU A 29 -4.96 15.71 -2.19
N GLU A 30 -4.73 16.18 -3.42
CA GLU A 30 -4.59 15.31 -4.60
C GLU A 30 -3.44 14.30 -4.43
N LEU A 31 -2.27 14.76 -3.98
CA LEU A 31 -1.12 13.89 -3.71
C LEU A 31 -1.43 12.88 -2.59
N ARG A 32 -2.16 13.30 -1.56
CA ARG A 32 -2.60 12.44 -0.46
C ARG A 32 -3.55 11.36 -0.97
N ILE A 33 -4.53 11.72 -1.80
CA ILE A 33 -5.48 10.78 -2.41
C ILE A 33 -4.73 9.75 -3.25
N ALA A 34 -3.86 10.18 -4.15
CA ALA A 34 -3.10 9.28 -5.02
C ALA A 34 -2.32 8.22 -4.22
N ARG A 35 -1.65 8.63 -3.13
CA ARG A 35 -0.94 7.68 -2.24
C ARG A 35 -1.88 6.72 -1.53
N LEU A 36 -3.05 7.17 -1.08
CA LEU A 36 -4.04 6.30 -0.44
C LEU A 36 -4.62 5.29 -1.44
N GLU A 37 -4.83 5.68 -2.69
CA GLU A 37 -5.29 4.79 -3.76
C GLU A 37 -4.26 3.70 -4.10
N GLU A 38 -2.97 4.06 -4.16
CA GLU A 38 -1.88 3.09 -4.31
C GLU A 38 -1.86 2.06 -3.16
N GLU A 39 -2.04 2.52 -1.92
CA GLU A 39 -2.11 1.63 -0.76
C GLU A 39 -3.36 0.74 -0.79
N ILE A 40 -4.52 1.27 -1.21
CA ILE A 40 -5.74 0.47 -1.42
C ILE A 40 -5.48 -0.62 -2.47
N ALA A 41 -4.86 -0.28 -3.60
CA ALA A 41 -4.53 -1.23 -4.64
C ALA A 41 -3.61 -2.34 -4.12
N ARG A 42 -2.55 -1.99 -3.37
CA ARG A 42 -1.65 -2.96 -2.74
C ARG A 42 -2.41 -3.90 -1.78
N CYS A 43 -3.29 -3.35 -0.94
CA CYS A 43 -4.13 -4.14 -0.05
C CYS A 43 -5.03 -5.11 -0.82
N LYS A 44 -5.69 -4.66 -1.88
CA LYS A 44 -6.53 -5.51 -2.74
C LYS A 44 -5.73 -6.65 -3.36
N THR A 45 -4.57 -6.37 -3.94
CA THR A 45 -3.69 -7.40 -4.51
C THR A 45 -3.24 -8.41 -3.45
N ALA A 46 -2.90 -7.95 -2.24
CA ALA A 46 -2.52 -8.85 -1.14
C ALA A 46 -3.69 -9.73 -0.67
N ILE A 47 -4.92 -9.20 -0.65
CA ILE A 47 -6.14 -9.96 -0.35
C ILE A 47 -6.36 -11.03 -1.42
N GLU A 48 -6.33 -10.65 -2.70
CA GLU A 48 -6.49 -11.58 -3.82
C GLU A 48 -5.47 -12.72 -3.79
N ALA A 49 -4.19 -12.40 -3.56
CA ALA A 49 -3.14 -13.40 -3.43
C ALA A 49 -3.43 -14.40 -2.30
N ARG A 50 -3.89 -13.92 -1.14
CA ARG A 50 -4.24 -14.77 0.01
C ARG A 50 -5.47 -15.63 -0.26
N HIS A 51 -6.47 -15.10 -0.94
CA HIS A 51 -7.65 -15.87 -1.36
C HIS A 51 -7.28 -16.94 -2.38
N ALA A 52 -6.40 -16.64 -3.34
CA ALA A 52 -5.90 -17.61 -4.31
C ALA A 52 -5.13 -18.74 -3.60
N THR A 53 -4.30 -18.41 -2.61
CA THR A 53 -3.62 -19.43 -1.79
C THR A 53 -4.61 -20.30 -1.02
N LYS A 54 -5.63 -19.69 -0.40
CA LYS A 54 -6.67 -20.43 0.34
C LYS A 54 -7.48 -21.35 -0.58
N SER A 55 -7.89 -20.85 -1.74
CA SER A 55 -8.64 -21.63 -2.74
C SER A 55 -7.80 -22.78 -3.32
N ALA A 56 -6.50 -22.56 -3.56
CA ALA A 56 -5.59 -23.61 -4.03
C ALA A 56 -5.40 -24.71 -2.97
N ALA A 57 -5.30 -24.32 -1.70
CA ALA A 57 -5.23 -25.27 -0.57
C ALA A 57 -6.54 -26.08 -0.44
N GLU A 58 -7.70 -25.42 -0.44
CA GLU A 58 -9.01 -26.11 -0.34
C GLU A 58 -9.26 -27.10 -1.49
N ASN A 59 -8.80 -26.78 -2.71
CA ASN A 59 -8.92 -27.69 -3.85
C ASN A 59 -7.97 -28.90 -3.76
N PHE A 60 -6.83 -28.76 -3.09
CA PHE A 60 -5.92 -29.86 -2.83
C PHE A 60 -6.49 -30.83 -1.77
N PHE A 61 -7.09 -30.29 -0.70
CA PHE A 61 -7.70 -31.11 0.36
C PHE A 61 -8.97 -31.85 -0.09
N LYS A 62 -9.76 -31.32 -1.04
CA LYS A 62 -10.93 -32.02 -1.61
C LYS A 62 -10.58 -33.11 -2.63
N ARG A 63 -9.32 -33.19 -3.08
CA ARG A 63 -8.85 -34.15 -4.09
C ARG A 63 -8.03 -35.29 -3.49
N GLN A 64 -7.78 -35.30 -2.18
CA GLN A 64 -7.32 -36.49 -1.47
C GLN A 64 -8.57 -37.25 -0.94
N PRO A 65 -8.76 -38.53 -1.31
CA PRO A 65 -9.88 -39.35 -0.86
C PRO A 65 -9.84 -39.63 0.65
#